data_AF-A0A151ZDT2-F1
#
_entry.id   AF-A0A151ZDT2-F1
#
_cell.length_a   1.000
_cell.length_b   1.000
_cell.length_c   1.000
_cell.angle_alpha   90.00
_cell.angle_beta   90.00
_cell.angle_gamma   90.00
#
_symmetry.space_group_name_H-M   'P 1'
#
loop_
_entity.id
_entity.type
_entity.pdbx_description
1 polymer ?
#
loop_
_entity_poly.entity_id
_entity_poly.type
_entity_poly.pdbx_seq_one_letter_code
_entity_poly.pdbx_strand_id
1 'polypeptide(L)'
;MIFKRIITQLTPKMGNKNYYKGRGVRNPGITSSKARFSFHQDKMQYINSPDLTDFELKPYVSRNAFPQTLEQVQKKYELKKQNRMKRQEQ
;
A
#
# COMPACT_ATOMS: atom_id res chain seq x y z
N MET A 1 -15.73 -9.18 37.79
CA MET A 1 -15.83 -8.66 36.40
C MET A 1 -15.75 -9.82 35.40
N ILE A 2 -16.87 -10.47 35.04
CA ILE A 2 -16.84 -11.69 34.18
C ILE A 2 -17.65 -11.53 32.87
N PHE A 3 -18.46 -10.48 32.72
CA PHE A 3 -19.37 -10.31 31.59
C PHE A 3 -18.89 -9.34 30.48
N LYS A 4 -17.61 -8.95 30.43
CA LYS A 4 -17.11 -8.02 29.39
C LYS A 4 -16.75 -8.66 28.05
N ARG A 5 -16.82 -10.00 27.94
CA ARG A 5 -16.37 -10.76 26.77
C ARG A 5 -17.53 -11.27 25.87
N ILE A 6 -18.77 -10.95 26.20
CA ILE A 6 -19.96 -11.52 25.54
C ILE A 6 -20.45 -10.71 24.33
N ILE A 7 -20.05 -9.43 24.20
CA ILE A 7 -20.46 -8.57 23.07
C ILE A 7 -19.23 -8.20 22.23
N THR A 8 -18.65 -9.19 21.57
CA THR A 8 -17.58 -8.96 20.57
C THR A 8 -18.04 -9.47 19.21
N GLN A 9 -17.47 -8.94 18.14
CA GLN A 9 -17.83 -9.32 16.78
C GLN A 9 -17.55 -10.81 16.56
N LEU A 10 -18.52 -11.50 15.98
CA LEU A 10 -18.41 -12.93 15.71
C LEU A 10 -17.27 -13.20 14.71
N THR A 11 -16.30 -14.02 15.14
CA THR A 11 -15.18 -14.49 14.32
C THR A 11 -15.38 -15.98 13.97
N PRO A 12 -14.76 -16.50 12.90
CA PRO A 12 -14.91 -17.92 12.55
C PRO A 12 -14.51 -18.92 13.65
N LYS A 13 -13.76 -18.48 14.66
CA LYS A 13 -13.34 -19.33 15.79
C LYS A 13 -14.43 -19.50 16.86
N MET A 14 -15.50 -18.70 16.79
CA MET A 14 -16.55 -18.64 17.81
C MET A 14 -17.83 -19.36 17.39
N GLY A 15 -18.00 -19.65 16.10
CA GLY A 15 -19.17 -20.35 15.57
C GLY A 15 -18.98 -21.87 15.47
N ASN A 16 -20.05 -22.57 15.10
CA ASN A 16 -19.99 -24.01 14.82
C ASN A 16 -19.30 -24.31 13.46
N LYS A 17 -19.24 -25.59 13.07
CA LYS A 17 -18.61 -26.04 11.82
C LYS A 17 -19.17 -25.36 10.55
N ASN A 18 -20.42 -24.90 10.58
CA ASN A 18 -21.08 -24.26 9.44
C ASN A 18 -20.81 -22.76 9.37
N TYR A 19 -20.24 -22.16 10.42
CA TYR A 19 -19.87 -20.75 10.46
C TYR A 19 -18.48 -20.53 9.83
N TYR A 20 -18.37 -20.80 8.53
CA TYR A 20 -17.13 -20.67 7.78
C TYR A 20 -16.96 -19.24 7.23
N LYS A 21 -16.77 -18.27 8.13
CA LYS A 21 -16.49 -16.87 7.75
C LYS A 21 -14.99 -16.64 7.54
N GLY A 22 -14.60 -15.97 6.47
CA GLY A 22 -13.20 -15.58 6.24
C GLY A 22 -12.68 -14.49 7.20
N ARG A 23 -11.42 -14.08 7.00
CA ARG A 23 -10.75 -13.02 7.79
C ARG A 23 -10.49 -11.73 6.99
N GLY A 24 -11.22 -11.52 5.90
CA GLY A 24 -11.06 -10.33 5.04
C GLY A 24 -9.92 -10.43 4.02
N VAL A 25 -9.38 -11.63 3.78
CA VAL A 25 -8.43 -11.87 2.70
C VAL A 25 -9.14 -11.70 1.35
N ARG A 26 -8.48 -11.03 0.39
CA ARG A 26 -8.98 -10.87 -0.97
C ARG A 26 -9.10 -12.23 -1.65
N ASN A 27 -10.11 -12.40 -2.52
CA ASN A 27 -10.34 -13.67 -3.19
C ASN A 27 -9.32 -13.91 -4.34
N PRO A 28 -8.44 -14.93 -4.27
CA PRO A 28 -7.46 -15.21 -5.32
C PRO A 28 -7.99 -16.11 -6.45
N GLY A 29 -9.17 -16.71 -6.30
CA GLY A 29 -9.60 -17.80 -7.18
C GLY A 29 -11.07 -18.12 -7.10
N ILE A 30 -11.44 -19.31 -7.57
CA ILE A 30 -12.79 -19.86 -7.43
C ILE A 30 -12.72 -21.34 -7.06
N THR A 31 -13.73 -21.82 -6.33
CA THR A 31 -13.92 -23.24 -6.08
C THR A 31 -14.83 -23.82 -7.16
N SER A 32 -14.38 -24.90 -7.81
CA SER A 32 -15.15 -25.62 -8.82
C SER A 32 -16.29 -26.45 -8.21
N SER A 33 -17.22 -26.93 -9.06
CA SER A 33 -18.32 -27.82 -8.64
C SER A 33 -17.85 -29.11 -7.96
N LYS A 34 -16.62 -29.57 -8.27
CA LYS A 34 -15.97 -30.74 -7.64
C LYS A 34 -15.18 -30.38 -6.37
N ALA A 35 -15.47 -29.23 -5.76
CA ALA A 35 -14.79 -28.69 -4.57
C ALA A 35 -13.25 -28.50 -4.72
N ARG A 36 -12.72 -28.48 -5.95
CA ARG A 36 -11.31 -28.16 -6.21
C ARG A 36 -11.14 -26.66 -6.38
N PHE A 37 -10.14 -26.08 -5.71
CA PHE A 37 -9.83 -24.66 -5.85
C PHE A 37 -8.96 -24.40 -7.08
N SER A 38 -9.33 -23.40 -7.89
CA SER A 38 -8.57 -22.93 -9.04
C SER A 38 -8.06 -21.51 -8.77
N PHE A 39 -6.75 -21.32 -8.86
CA PHE A 39 -6.10 -20.02 -8.69
C PHE A 39 -6.14 -19.24 -10.01
N HIS A 40 -6.39 -17.93 -9.94
CA HIS A 40 -6.33 -17.05 -11.11
C HIS A 40 -5.09 -16.17 -11.03
N GLN A 41 -4.16 -16.39 -11.95
CA GLN A 41 -2.88 -15.67 -11.99
C GLN A 41 -3.05 -14.16 -12.18
N ASP A 42 -4.11 -13.74 -12.88
CA ASP A 42 -4.44 -12.34 -13.14
C ASP A 42 -4.88 -11.58 -11.88
N LYS A 43 -5.38 -12.30 -10.86
CA LYS A 43 -5.82 -11.71 -9.58
C LYS A 43 -4.67 -11.60 -8.58
N MET A 44 -3.50 -12.14 -8.91
CA MET A 44 -2.34 -12.08 -8.04
C MET A 44 -1.76 -10.67 -8.04
N GLN A 45 -1.42 -10.17 -6.86
CA GLN A 45 -0.71 -8.90 -6.74
C GLN A 45 0.76 -9.11 -7.11
N TYR A 46 1.20 -8.50 -8.21
CA TYR A 46 2.62 -8.42 -8.56
C TYR A 46 3.22 -7.17 -7.96
N ILE A 47 4.27 -7.35 -7.17
CA ILE A 47 5.01 -6.25 -6.57
C ILE A 47 6.27 -6.05 -7.41
N ASN A 48 6.27 -5.02 -8.25
CA ASN A 48 7.41 -4.65 -9.06
C ASN A 48 8.39 -3.84 -8.20
N SER A 49 9.33 -4.53 -7.56
CA SER A 49 10.36 -3.87 -6.77
C SER A 49 11.44 -3.31 -7.69
N PRO A 50 11.82 -2.03 -7.56
CA PRO A 50 12.98 -1.48 -8.27
C PRO A 50 14.28 -2.03 -7.67
N ASP A 51 15.35 -1.98 -8.46
CA ASP A 51 16.71 -2.17 -7.95
C ASP A 51 17.14 -0.93 -7.15
N LEU A 52 17.69 -1.16 -5.97
CA LEU A 52 18.15 -0.13 -5.04
C LEU A 52 19.65 -0.24 -4.75
N THR A 53 20.39 -0.97 -5.59
CA THR A 53 21.85 -1.05 -5.50
C THR A 53 22.44 0.35 -5.65
N ASP A 54 23.36 0.72 -4.75
CA ASP A 54 24.00 2.04 -4.66
C ASP A 54 23.06 3.24 -4.49
N PHE A 55 21.87 3.02 -3.91
CA PHE A 55 20.91 4.09 -3.66
C PHE A 55 21.36 5.02 -2.51
N GLU A 56 21.66 6.28 -2.83
CA GLU A 56 22.20 7.26 -1.88
C GLU A 56 21.19 7.70 -0.80
N LEU A 57 19.89 7.64 -1.12
CA LEU A 57 18.85 8.14 -0.22
C LEU A 57 18.62 7.17 0.95
N LYS A 58 18.58 7.74 2.15
CA LYS A 58 18.31 7.03 3.40
C LYS A 58 16.86 7.25 3.85
N PRO A 59 16.28 6.34 4.64
CA PRO A 59 14.91 6.50 5.16
C PRO A 59 14.76 7.69 6.12
N TYR A 60 15.87 8.20 6.66
CA TYR A 60 15.90 9.33 7.57
C TYR A 60 16.83 10.43 7.07
N VAL A 61 16.54 11.66 7.50
CA VAL A 61 17.29 12.86 7.13
C VAL A 61 18.12 13.33 8.33
N SER A 62 19.26 13.96 8.06
CA SER A 62 20.07 14.64 9.08
C SER A 62 19.31 15.79 9.72
N ARG A 63 19.47 15.97 11.04
CA ARG A 63 18.94 17.14 11.76
C ARG A 63 19.55 18.47 11.30
N ASN A 64 20.72 18.42 10.66
CA ASN A 64 21.42 19.58 10.15
C ASN A 64 20.96 19.99 8.75
N ALA A 65 19.96 19.31 8.18
CA ALA A 65 19.38 19.71 6.90
C ALA A 65 18.69 21.08 7.03
N PHE A 66 19.00 22.01 6.12
CA PHE A 66 18.42 23.34 6.15
C PHE A 66 16.91 23.30 5.90
N PRO A 67 16.07 23.81 6.82
CA PRO A 67 14.64 23.91 6.57
C PRO A 67 14.41 24.94 5.46
N GLN A 68 13.69 24.54 4.41
CA GLN A 68 13.25 25.45 3.35
C GLN A 68 11.85 25.96 3.69
N THR A 69 11.61 27.26 3.47
CA THR A 69 10.26 27.81 3.61
C THR A 69 9.40 27.43 2.41
N LEU A 70 8.06 27.38 2.58
CA LEU A 70 7.13 27.03 1.50
C LEU A 70 7.30 27.94 0.28
N GLU A 71 7.56 29.24 0.51
CA GLU A 71 7.79 30.22 -0.56
C GLU A 71 9.05 29.91 -1.38
N GLN A 72 10.15 29.50 -0.71
CA GLN A 72 11.39 29.11 -1.39
C GLN A 72 11.18 27.87 -2.26
N VAL A 73 10.44 26.89 -1.72
CA VAL A 73 10.07 25.66 -2.43
C VAL A 73 9.23 25.99 -3.67
N GLN A 74 8.20 26.84 -3.53
CA GLN A 74 7.34 27.27 -4.63
C GLN A 74 8.12 28.01 -5.72
N LYS A 75 8.94 28.99 -5.35
CA LYS A 75 9.83 29.71 -6.28
C LYS A 75 10.73 28.75 -7.06
N LYS A 76 11.29 27.74 -6.41
CA LYS A 76 12.12 26.71 -7.06
C LYS A 76 11.33 25.87 -8.08
N TYR A 77 10.10 25.48 -7.76
CA TYR A 77 9.22 24.76 -8.68
C TYR A 77 8.83 25.61 -9.89
N GLU A 78 8.44 26.86 -9.68
CA GLU A 78 8.07 27.79 -10.73
C GLU A 78 9.23 28.06 -11.69
N LEU A 79 10.43 28.30 -11.14
CA LEU A 79 11.65 28.46 -11.92
C LEU A 79 11.93 27.21 -12.79
N LYS A 80 11.82 26.01 -12.21
CA LYS A 80 12.02 24.75 -12.95
C LYS A 80 10.98 24.58 -14.07
N LYS A 81 9.73 24.99 -13.84
CA LYS A 81 8.65 24.98 -14.84
C LYS A 81 8.95 25.94 -15.99
N GLN A 82 9.33 27.19 -15.68
CA GLN A 82 9.70 28.19 -16.69
C GLN A 82 10.88 27.72 -17.56
N ASN A 83 11.91 27.11 -16.95
CA ASN A 83 13.06 26.57 -17.67
C ASN A 83 12.73 25.35 -18.54
N ARG A 84 11.63 24.65 -18.26
CA ARG A 84 11.13 23.57 -19.13
C ARG A 84 10.37 24.15 -20.32
N MET A 85 9.52 25.15 -20.11
CA MET A 85 8.77 25.83 -21.18
C MET A 85 9.72 26.53 -22.16
N LYS A 86 10.69 27.30 -21.65
CA LYS A 86 11.71 27.97 -22.49
C LYS A 86 12.54 27.00 -23.34
N ARG A 87 12.75 25.76 -22.87
CA ARG A 87 13.45 24.70 -23.64
C ARG A 87 12.58 24.05 -24.72
N GLN A 88 11.26 24.20 -24.64
CA GLN A 88 10.33 23.71 -25.67
C GLN A 88 10.05 24.77 -26.74
N GLU A 89 10.32 26.04 -26.42
CA GLU A 89 10.14 27.19 -27.31
C GLU A 89 11.40 27.50 -28.15
N GLN A 90 12.55 26.88 -27.82
CA GLN A 90 13.80 26.91 -28.58
C GLN A 90 13.91 25.69 -29.49
#